data_AF-A0A8X6JBH7-F1
#
_entry.id   AF-A0A8X6JBH7-F1
#
_cell.length_a   1.000
_cell.length_b   1.000
_cell.length_c   1.000
_cell.angle_alpha   90.00
_cell.angle_beta   90.00
_cell.angle_gamma   90.00
#
_symmetry.space_group_name_H-M   'P 1'
#
loop_
_entity.id
_entity.type
_entity.pdbx_description
1 polymer ?
#
loop_
_entity_poly.entity_id
_entity_poly.type
_entity_poly.pdbx_seq_one_letter_code
_entity_poly.pdbx_strand_id
1 'polypeptide(L)'
;MWEKICNQDGAAEGVHLYVKSLRGSAAYWRSALNKLLTQIRCLGSPTYFVTFSSKDLNWLDQRKALLLADGRPDVDPNTLNIYETQQLIEKYPVILSRHFMIRVNTLMKYIKNDDEMFGWKVKDHWWRIEFQNRGSPHLHMVVWIEGHPEFNTEEGKFLLNRNCCCKMPMEEEDPELHELVKKCQIHRHTQTCTKNNTATISFVMEGEFVY
;
A
#
# COMPACT_ATOMS: atom_id res chain seq x y z
N MET A 1 36.01 -12.63 -5.35
CA MET A 1 36.43 -13.73 -6.24
C MET A 1 35.18 -14.56 -6.48
N TRP A 2 34.61 -14.52 -7.69
CA TRP A 2 33.33 -15.16 -8.01
C TRP A 2 33.58 -16.34 -8.94
N GLU A 3 33.41 -17.56 -8.45
CA GLU A 3 33.38 -18.74 -9.32
C GLU A 3 31.97 -18.92 -9.88
N LYS A 4 31.87 -19.03 -11.21
CA LYS A 4 30.66 -19.48 -11.90
C LYS A 4 30.59 -21.00 -11.81
N ILE A 5 29.55 -21.53 -11.19
CA ILE A 5 29.23 -22.96 -11.27
C ILE A 5 28.42 -23.16 -12.55
N CYS A 6 29.12 -23.52 -13.63
CA CYS A 6 28.54 -23.98 -14.88
C CYS A 6 28.57 -25.52 -14.89
N ASN A 7 27.52 -26.15 -15.42
CA ASN A 7 27.56 -27.59 -15.69
C ASN A 7 28.49 -27.92 -16.87
N GLN A 8 28.71 -29.21 -17.14
CA GLN A 8 29.68 -29.69 -18.14
C GLN A 8 29.41 -29.14 -19.57
N ASP A 9 28.19 -28.67 -19.83
CA ASP A 9 27.76 -28.09 -21.12
C ASP A 9 27.83 -26.55 -21.17
N GLY A 10 28.34 -25.90 -20.12
CA GLY A 10 28.47 -24.44 -20.05
C GLY A 10 27.16 -23.69 -19.75
N ALA A 11 26.07 -24.39 -19.44
CA ALA A 11 24.84 -23.77 -18.98
C ALA A 11 24.94 -23.39 -17.49
N ALA A 12 24.44 -22.21 -17.14
CA ALA A 12 24.36 -21.80 -15.75
C ALA A 12 23.35 -22.69 -15.02
N GLU A 13 23.81 -23.49 -14.05
CA GLU A 13 22.91 -24.22 -13.15
C GLU A 13 22.28 -23.27 -12.14
N GLY A 14 21.03 -23.53 -11.76
CA GLY A 14 20.38 -22.75 -10.70
C GLY A 14 20.00 -21.31 -11.09
N VAL A 15 19.90 -20.96 -12.38
CA VAL A 15 19.43 -19.63 -12.84
C VAL A 15 18.14 -19.20 -12.12
N HIS A 16 17.22 -20.12 -11.87
CA HIS A 16 15.99 -19.85 -11.12
C HIS A 16 16.24 -19.39 -9.65
N LEU A 17 17.31 -19.83 -9.00
CA LEU A 17 17.73 -19.39 -7.67
C LEU A 17 18.25 -17.95 -7.69
N TYR A 18 19.02 -17.58 -8.72
CA TYR A 18 19.49 -16.21 -8.91
C TYR A 18 18.38 -15.25 -9.36
N VAL A 19 17.45 -15.73 -10.19
CA VAL A 19 16.31 -14.94 -10.66
C VAL A 19 15.27 -14.74 -9.54
N LYS A 20 15.28 -15.59 -8.49
CA LYS A 20 14.43 -15.42 -7.30
C LYS A 20 14.70 -14.12 -6.54
N SER A 21 15.94 -13.62 -6.54
CA SER A 21 16.27 -12.32 -5.93
C SER A 21 15.88 -11.12 -6.79
N LEU A 22 15.61 -11.33 -8.08
CA LEU A 22 15.12 -10.29 -8.96
C LEU A 22 13.62 -10.06 -8.71
N ARG A 23 13.29 -8.96 -8.03
CA ARG A 23 11.90 -8.56 -7.81
C ARG A 23 11.16 -8.45 -9.14
N GLY A 24 9.93 -8.98 -9.18
CA GLY A 24 9.10 -8.99 -10.39
C GLY A 24 9.27 -10.22 -11.28
N SER A 25 10.30 -11.06 -11.06
CA SER A 25 10.47 -12.29 -11.83
C SER A 25 9.42 -13.35 -11.47
N ALA A 26 9.18 -14.29 -12.39
CA ALA A 26 8.28 -15.42 -12.12
C ALA A 26 8.75 -16.27 -10.90
N ALA A 27 10.06 -16.43 -10.74
CA ALA A 27 10.65 -17.15 -9.60
C ALA A 27 10.42 -16.41 -8.28
N TYR A 28 10.59 -15.08 -8.29
CA TYR A 28 10.27 -14.22 -7.14
C TYR A 28 8.79 -14.35 -6.76
N TRP A 29 7.88 -14.22 -7.73
CA TRP A 29 6.44 -14.31 -7.47
C TRP A 29 6.00 -15.68 -6.98
N ARG A 30 6.58 -16.76 -7.52
CA ARG A 30 6.33 -18.12 -7.02
C ARG A 30 6.77 -18.26 -5.56
N SER A 31 7.92 -17.69 -5.19
CA SER A 31 8.37 -17.69 -3.80
C SER A 31 7.46 -16.85 -2.89
N ALA A 32 7.06 -15.67 -3.35
CA ALA A 32 6.19 -14.77 -2.59
C ALA A 32 4.81 -15.42 -2.34
N LEU A 33 4.25 -16.07 -3.38
CA LEU A 33 3.01 -16.83 -3.30
C LEU A 33 3.15 -18.02 -2.33
N ASN A 34 4.21 -18.82 -2.45
CA ASN A 34 4.43 -19.96 -1.55
C ASN A 34 4.54 -19.52 -0.09
N LYS A 35 5.17 -18.37 0.18
CA LYS A 35 5.23 -17.79 1.52
C LYS A 35 3.83 -17.44 2.04
N LEU A 36 3.03 -16.75 1.24
CA LEU A 36 1.65 -16.40 1.58
C LEU A 36 0.80 -17.66 1.84
N LEU A 37 0.88 -18.66 0.96
CA LEU A 37 0.16 -19.93 1.14
C LEU A 37 0.58 -20.66 2.41
N THR A 38 1.86 -20.59 2.78
CA THR A 38 2.36 -21.18 4.03
C THR A 38 1.78 -20.45 5.24
N GLN A 39 1.75 -19.11 5.23
CA GLN A 39 1.12 -18.32 6.28
C GLN A 39 -0.36 -18.66 6.41
N ILE A 40 -1.12 -18.73 5.31
CA ILE A 40 -2.54 -19.13 5.33
C ILE A 40 -2.73 -20.53 5.92
N ARG A 41 -1.87 -21.49 5.56
CA ARG A 41 -1.94 -22.86 6.10
C ARG A 41 -1.64 -22.94 7.59
N CYS A 42 -0.70 -22.12 8.09
CA CYS A 42 -0.28 -22.14 9.49
C CYS A 42 -1.15 -21.26 10.40
N LEU A 43 -1.69 -20.16 9.87
CA LEU A 43 -2.42 -19.14 10.64
C LEU A 43 -3.93 -19.13 10.39
N GLY A 44 -4.39 -19.81 9.33
CA GLY A 44 -5.77 -19.75 8.86
C GLY A 44 -6.04 -18.55 7.94
N SER A 45 -7.33 -18.24 7.76
CA SER A 45 -7.74 -17.07 6.96
C SER A 45 -7.20 -15.77 7.58
N PRO A 46 -6.70 -14.82 6.77
CA PRO A 46 -6.36 -13.49 7.27
C PRO A 46 -7.59 -12.79 7.86
N THR A 47 -7.36 -11.91 8.83
CA THR A 47 -8.39 -11.09 9.48
C THR A 47 -8.79 -9.92 8.57
N TYR A 48 -7.82 -9.24 7.98
CA TYR A 48 -8.04 -8.10 7.10
C TYR A 48 -7.29 -8.25 5.78
N PHE A 49 -7.91 -7.76 4.71
CA PHE A 49 -7.24 -7.41 3.46
C PHE A 49 -7.35 -5.90 3.29
N VAL A 50 -6.20 -5.22 3.20
CA VAL A 50 -6.12 -3.76 3.15
C VAL A 50 -5.32 -3.34 1.92
N THR A 51 -5.80 -2.32 1.23
CA THR A 51 -5.06 -1.66 0.15
C THR A 51 -4.70 -0.26 0.60
N PHE A 52 -3.44 0.15 0.44
CA PHE A 52 -3.03 1.53 0.63
C PHE A 52 -2.63 2.15 -0.70
N SER A 53 -3.33 3.21 -1.07
CA SER A 53 -3.16 3.91 -2.35
C SER A 53 -2.21 5.09 -2.21
N SER A 54 -1.46 5.36 -3.27
CA SER A 54 -0.58 6.53 -3.33
C SER A 54 -1.35 7.77 -3.76
N LYS A 55 -1.27 8.86 -2.98
CA LYS A 55 -1.77 10.19 -3.35
C LYS A 55 -0.62 11.10 -3.79
N ASP A 56 0.23 10.55 -4.63
CA ASP A 56 1.46 11.12 -5.17
C ASP A 56 1.33 12.54 -5.72
N LEU A 57 0.17 12.88 -6.31
CA LEU A 57 -0.12 14.22 -6.81
C LEU A 57 -0.27 15.29 -5.72
N ASN A 58 -0.61 14.92 -4.48
CA ASN A 58 -1.00 15.88 -3.43
C ASN A 58 -0.09 15.87 -2.20
N TRP A 59 0.80 14.89 -2.07
CA TRP A 59 1.73 14.80 -0.94
C TRP A 59 2.80 15.89 -1.01
N LEU A 60 2.83 16.77 0.00
CA LEU A 60 3.74 17.93 0.02
C LEU A 60 5.20 17.53 0.16
N ASP A 61 5.48 16.51 0.96
CA ASP A 61 6.80 15.89 1.11
C ASP A 61 7.28 15.25 -0.20
N GLN A 62 6.39 14.61 -0.96
CA GLN A 62 6.70 14.09 -2.29
C GLN A 62 7.00 15.23 -3.28
N ARG A 63 6.14 16.27 -3.33
CA ARG A 63 6.35 17.46 -4.16
C ARG A 63 7.67 18.15 -3.84
N LYS A 64 8.03 18.26 -2.56
CA LYS A 64 9.33 18.78 -2.11
C LYS A 64 10.48 17.92 -2.62
N ALA A 65 10.39 16.60 -2.51
CA ALA A 65 11.41 15.68 -3.01
C ALA A 65 11.59 15.80 -4.54
N LEU A 66 10.50 15.98 -5.28
CA LEU A 66 10.52 16.20 -6.73
C LEU A 66 11.16 17.54 -7.10
N LEU A 67 10.82 18.62 -6.40
CA LEU A 67 11.41 19.96 -6.60
C LEU A 67 12.93 19.96 -6.34
N LEU A 68 13.37 19.28 -5.28
CA LEU A 68 14.79 19.09 -5.00
C LEU A 68 15.51 18.34 -6.12
N ALA A 69 14.90 17.27 -6.65
CA ALA A 69 15.45 16.51 -7.78
C ALA A 69 15.49 17.35 -9.07
N ASP A 70 14.55 18.29 -9.22
CA ASP A 70 14.45 19.19 -10.36
C ASP A 70 15.34 20.44 -10.26
N GLY A 71 16.10 20.60 -9.18
CA GLY A 71 16.99 21.75 -8.98
C GLY A 71 16.24 23.04 -8.58
N ARG A 72 15.03 22.92 -8.04
CA ARG A 72 14.18 24.05 -7.60
C ARG A 72 13.89 23.99 -6.08
N PRO A 73 14.92 24.00 -5.20
CA PRO A 73 14.76 23.80 -3.76
C PRO A 73 13.93 24.89 -3.06
N ASP A 74 13.94 26.12 -3.60
CA ASP A 74 13.33 27.29 -2.97
C ASP A 74 11.86 27.49 -3.35
N VAL A 75 11.34 26.71 -4.30
CA VAL A 75 9.93 26.76 -4.70
C VAL A 75 9.07 26.11 -3.61
N ASP A 76 8.01 26.79 -3.19
CA ASP A 76 7.04 26.23 -2.24
C ASP A 76 6.24 25.09 -2.89
N PRO A 77 6.29 23.85 -2.36
CA PRO A 77 5.53 22.70 -2.86
C PRO A 77 4.01 22.92 -2.98
N ASN A 78 3.44 23.84 -2.18
CA ASN A 78 2.00 24.16 -2.24
C ASN A 78 1.61 24.91 -3.51
N THR A 79 2.55 25.58 -4.17
CA THR A 79 2.29 26.38 -5.37
C THR A 79 2.14 25.53 -6.64
N LEU A 80 2.60 24.27 -6.58
CA LEU A 80 2.50 23.35 -7.70
C LEU A 80 1.05 22.97 -7.99
N ASN A 81 0.65 23.16 -9.24
CA ASN A 81 -0.61 22.63 -9.73
C ASN A 81 -0.49 21.12 -10.05
N ILE A 82 -1.63 20.46 -10.27
CA ILE A 82 -1.69 19.01 -10.51
C ILE A 82 -0.93 18.61 -11.79
N TYR A 83 -1.01 19.39 -12.86
CA TYR A 83 -0.35 19.09 -14.13
C TYR A 83 1.18 19.19 -14.04
N GLU A 84 1.68 20.19 -13.33
CA GLU A 84 3.11 20.33 -13.09
C GLU A 84 3.63 19.21 -12.18
N THR A 85 2.86 18.85 -11.14
CA THR A 85 3.20 17.72 -10.28
C THR A 85 3.25 16.41 -11.07
N GLN A 86 2.28 16.18 -11.95
CA GLN A 86 2.24 15.01 -12.83
C GLN A 86 3.49 14.95 -13.74
N GLN A 87 3.87 16.07 -14.37
CA GLN A 87 5.08 16.13 -15.21
C GLN A 87 6.35 15.82 -14.41
N LEU A 88 6.45 16.31 -13.17
CA LEU A 88 7.57 15.99 -12.29
C LEU A 88 7.62 14.51 -11.91
N ILE A 89 6.46 13.89 -11.65
CA ILE A 89 6.35 12.46 -11.37
C ILE A 89 6.83 11.64 -12.57
N GLU A 90 6.39 11.99 -13.78
CA GLU A 90 6.78 11.33 -15.02
C GLU A 90 8.28 11.50 -15.31
N LYS A 91 8.84 12.67 -14.98
CA LYS A 91 10.27 12.98 -15.13
C LYS A 91 11.14 12.26 -14.10
N TYR A 92 10.66 12.07 -12.87
CA TYR A 92 11.41 11.49 -11.75
C TYR A 92 10.72 10.29 -11.09
N PRO A 93 10.40 9.21 -11.83
CA PRO A 93 9.64 8.07 -11.30
C PRO A 93 10.39 7.30 -10.20
N VAL A 94 11.72 7.34 -10.20
CA VAL A 94 12.55 6.73 -9.14
C VAL A 94 12.36 7.44 -7.80
N ILE A 95 12.20 8.76 -7.81
CA ILE A 95 11.96 9.55 -6.59
C ILE A 95 10.60 9.20 -6.00
N LEU A 96 9.57 9.11 -6.85
CA LEU A 96 8.24 8.63 -6.45
C LEU A 96 8.30 7.24 -5.83
N SER A 97 8.93 6.27 -6.50
CA SER A 97 9.02 4.91 -5.98
C SER A 97 9.76 4.84 -4.64
N ARG A 98 10.86 5.59 -4.50
CA ARG A 98 11.64 5.65 -3.26
C ARG A 98 10.85 6.28 -2.12
N HIS A 99 10.16 7.38 -2.37
CA HIS A 99 9.32 8.05 -1.38
C HIS A 99 8.17 7.15 -0.91
N PHE A 100 7.47 6.50 -1.85
CA PHE A 100 6.45 5.53 -1.51
C PHE A 100 7.00 4.39 -0.64
N MET A 101 8.17 3.85 -0.98
CA MET A 101 8.82 2.83 -0.16
C MET A 101 9.19 3.31 1.25
N ILE A 102 9.57 4.58 1.43
CA ILE A 102 9.82 5.16 2.75
C ILE A 102 8.53 5.12 3.58
N ARG A 103 7.40 5.58 3.01
CA ARG A 103 6.09 5.54 3.66
C ARG A 103 5.64 4.12 3.99
N VAL A 104 5.80 3.18 3.05
CA VAL A 104 5.54 1.74 3.29
C VAL A 104 6.38 1.23 4.46
N ASN A 105 7.67 1.53 4.51
CA ASN A 105 8.53 1.07 5.59
C ASN A 105 8.16 1.69 6.94
N THR A 106 7.75 2.96 6.97
CA THR A 106 7.24 3.62 8.18
C THR A 106 5.96 2.95 8.67
N LEU A 107 5.00 2.70 7.78
CA LEU A 107 3.77 1.97 8.11
C LEU A 107 4.08 0.57 8.66
N MET A 108 4.99 -0.17 8.05
CA MET A 108 5.36 -1.52 8.52
C MET A 108 6.02 -1.49 9.90
N LYS A 109 6.74 -0.42 10.24
CA LYS A 109 7.26 -0.23 11.60
C LYS A 109 6.13 0.08 12.58
N TYR A 110 5.20 0.93 12.17
CA TYR A 110 4.03 1.28 12.97
C TYR A 110 3.18 0.03 13.30
N ILE A 111 2.79 -0.73 12.27
CA ILE A 111 2.05 -2.01 12.40
C ILE A 111 2.72 -3.03 13.35
N LYS A 112 4.07 -3.01 13.44
CA LYS A 112 4.82 -3.95 14.28
C LYS A 112 4.96 -3.52 15.73
N ASN A 113 4.88 -2.22 15.99
CA ASN A 113 5.18 -1.62 17.29
C ASN A 113 3.93 -1.09 18.00
N ASP A 114 2.82 -0.97 17.27
CA ASP A 114 1.58 -0.38 17.76
C ASP A 114 0.42 -1.38 17.61
N ASP A 115 -0.14 -1.76 18.76
CA ASP A 115 -1.30 -2.66 18.84
C ASP A 115 -2.63 -1.91 18.66
N GLU A 116 -2.62 -0.58 18.54
CA GLU A 116 -3.79 0.28 18.39
C GLU A 116 -4.26 0.42 16.94
N MET A 117 -3.39 0.21 15.94
CA MET A 117 -3.73 0.50 14.53
C MET A 117 -4.91 -0.35 14.02
N PHE A 118 -4.89 -1.65 14.28
CA PHE A 118 -6.05 -2.54 14.08
C PHE A 118 -6.79 -2.75 15.40
N GLY A 119 -6.51 -1.89 16.38
CA GLY A 119 -6.76 -1.94 17.82
C GLY A 119 -6.83 -3.31 18.43
N TRP A 120 -5.88 -4.13 17.98
CA TRP A 120 -5.36 -5.31 18.64
C TRP A 120 -4.01 -5.67 18.02
N LYS A 121 -3.25 -6.52 18.71
CA LYS A 121 -1.92 -6.95 18.30
C LYS A 121 -1.92 -7.71 16.97
N VAL A 122 -1.06 -7.28 16.05
CA VAL A 122 -0.84 -7.95 14.76
C VAL A 122 0.05 -9.18 14.98
N LYS A 123 -0.49 -10.37 14.68
CA LYS A 123 0.24 -11.64 14.77
C LYS A 123 1.24 -11.81 13.64
N ASP A 124 0.79 -11.56 12.41
CA ASP A 124 1.62 -11.64 11.22
C ASP A 124 0.97 -10.84 10.07
N HIS A 125 1.72 -10.55 9.02
CA HIS A 125 1.25 -9.86 7.83
C HIS A 125 2.01 -10.33 6.59
N TRP A 126 1.39 -10.12 5.43
CA TRP A 126 2.04 -10.29 4.13
C TRP A 126 1.59 -9.17 3.21
N TRP A 127 2.50 -8.65 2.39
CA TRP A 127 2.18 -7.58 1.47
C TRP A 127 2.95 -7.66 0.17
N ARG A 128 2.43 -6.96 -0.83
CA ARG A 128 3.10 -6.70 -2.10
C ARG A 128 2.79 -5.28 -2.57
N ILE A 129 3.64 -4.78 -3.46
CA ILE A 129 3.39 -3.54 -4.17
C ILE A 129 2.97 -3.87 -5.61
N GLU A 130 1.93 -3.20 -6.06
CA GLU A 130 1.40 -3.28 -7.42
C GLU A 130 1.34 -1.89 -8.03
N PHE A 131 1.81 -1.75 -9.26
CA PHE A 131 1.72 -0.48 -9.98
C PHE A 131 0.45 -0.52 -10.83
N GLN A 132 -0.46 0.42 -10.59
CA GLN A 132 -1.64 0.56 -11.45
C GLN A 132 -1.25 1.15 -12.80
N ASN A 133 -2.17 1.09 -13.77
CA ASN A 133 -1.98 1.53 -15.16
C ASN A 133 -1.53 3.00 -15.32
N ARG A 134 -1.63 3.81 -14.26
CA ARG A 134 -1.18 5.22 -14.21
C ARG A 134 0.21 5.40 -13.60
N GLY A 135 0.91 4.32 -13.25
CA GLY A 135 2.25 4.37 -12.66
C GLY A 135 2.27 4.62 -11.15
N SER A 136 1.13 4.87 -10.51
CA SER A 136 1.04 5.04 -9.06
C SER A 136 1.08 3.69 -8.34
N PRO A 137 1.97 3.53 -7.34
CA PRO A 137 2.09 2.30 -6.58
C PRO A 137 0.94 2.14 -5.57
N HIS A 138 0.54 0.89 -5.37
CA HIS A 138 -0.45 0.46 -4.38
C HIS A 138 0.18 -0.62 -3.51
N LEU A 139 -0.05 -0.54 -2.21
CA LEU A 139 0.34 -1.58 -1.26
C LEU A 139 -0.88 -2.47 -1.00
N HIS A 140 -0.82 -3.73 -1.40
CA HIS A 140 -1.82 -4.73 -1.01
C HIS A 140 -1.28 -5.54 0.15
N MET A 141 -2.06 -5.65 1.23
CA MET A 141 -1.65 -6.30 2.46
C MET A 141 -2.75 -7.22 2.99
N VAL A 142 -2.34 -8.38 3.51
CA VAL A 142 -3.14 -9.22 4.39
C VAL A 142 -2.56 -9.18 5.79
N VAL A 143 -3.44 -9.16 6.79
CA VAL A 143 -3.09 -9.02 8.20
C VAL A 143 -3.80 -10.08 9.01
N TRP A 144 -3.07 -10.76 9.90
CA TRP A 144 -3.62 -11.66 10.92
C TRP A 144 -3.54 -10.98 12.28
N ILE A 145 -4.67 -10.85 12.95
CA ILE A 145 -4.76 -10.29 14.30
C ILE A 145 -4.75 -11.43 15.32
N GLU A 146 -3.94 -11.29 16.38
CA GLU A 146 -3.78 -12.31 17.41
C GLU A 146 -5.06 -12.45 18.25
N GLY A 147 -5.75 -13.59 18.18
CA GLY A 147 -6.93 -13.81 19.03
C GLY A 147 -8.13 -12.92 18.70
N HIS A 148 -8.23 -12.44 17.45
CA HIS A 148 -9.38 -11.64 17.02
C HIS A 148 -10.69 -12.40 17.31
N PRO A 149 -11.69 -11.77 17.95
CA PRO A 149 -12.98 -12.40 18.23
C PRO A 149 -13.71 -12.77 16.93
N GLU A 150 -14.58 -13.77 16.97
CA GLU A 150 -15.35 -14.14 15.79
C GLU A 150 -16.23 -12.97 15.31
N PHE A 151 -16.29 -12.73 14.00
CA PHE A 151 -17.04 -11.60 13.43
C PHE A 151 -18.55 -11.62 13.70
N ASN A 152 -19.11 -12.76 14.14
CA ASN A 152 -20.52 -12.91 14.52
C ASN A 152 -20.80 -12.43 15.97
N THR A 153 -19.78 -12.33 16.82
CA THR A 153 -19.86 -11.84 18.20
C THR A 153 -20.03 -10.32 18.27
N GLU A 154 -20.47 -9.81 19.40
CA GLU A 154 -20.66 -8.37 19.59
C GLU A 154 -19.30 -7.64 19.59
N GLU A 155 -18.28 -8.25 20.21
CA GLU A 155 -16.91 -7.76 20.24
C GLU A 155 -16.29 -7.73 18.82
N GLY A 156 -16.49 -8.79 18.03
CA GLY A 156 -16.03 -8.86 16.65
C GLY A 156 -16.69 -7.81 15.75
N LYS A 157 -17.99 -7.58 15.89
CA LYS A 157 -18.71 -6.52 15.19
C LYS A 157 -18.24 -5.14 15.63
N PHE A 158 -17.99 -4.94 16.92
CA PHE A 158 -17.46 -3.68 17.45
C PHE A 158 -16.09 -3.35 16.85
N LEU A 159 -15.13 -4.28 16.88
CA LEU A 159 -13.80 -4.09 16.31
C LEU A 159 -13.86 -3.86 14.78
N LEU A 160 -14.73 -4.59 14.08
CA LEU A 160 -14.97 -4.38 12.66
C LEU A 160 -15.50 -2.97 12.39
N ASN A 161 -16.50 -2.51 13.14
CA ASN A 161 -17.05 -1.17 12.98
C ASN A 161 -16.07 -0.07 13.36
N ARG A 162 -15.17 -0.31 14.33
CA ARG A 162 -14.11 0.63 14.69
C ARG A 162 -13.07 0.75 13.57
N ASN A 163 -12.59 -0.38 13.04
CA ASN A 163 -11.49 -0.43 12.08
C ASN A 163 -11.95 -0.22 10.63
N CYS A 164 -13.18 -0.60 10.30
CA CYS A 164 -13.74 -0.62 8.95
C CYS A 164 -15.05 0.19 8.91
N CYS A 165 -14.95 1.46 9.29
CA CYS A 165 -16.10 2.37 9.29
C CYS A 165 -16.18 3.20 8.01
N CYS A 166 -17.38 3.33 7.45
CA CYS A 166 -17.69 4.28 6.37
C CYS A 166 -18.41 5.54 6.89
N LYS A 167 -18.54 5.71 8.22
CA LYS A 167 -19.17 6.91 8.78
C LYS A 167 -18.21 8.08 8.68
N MET A 168 -18.73 9.25 8.32
CA MET A 168 -17.99 10.49 8.41
C MET A 168 -17.74 10.79 9.90
N PRO A 169 -16.48 10.98 10.33
CA PRO A 169 -16.17 11.47 11.68
C PRO A 169 -16.86 12.82 11.92
N MET A 170 -17.28 13.09 13.15
CA MET A 170 -17.77 14.43 13.49
C MET A 170 -16.59 15.41 13.55
N GLU A 171 -16.76 16.60 12.97
CA GLU A 171 -15.71 17.62 12.92
C GLU A 171 -15.34 18.11 14.33
N GLU A 172 -16.29 18.07 15.26
CA GLU A 172 -16.08 18.45 16.66
C GLU A 172 -15.30 17.41 17.46
N GLU A 173 -15.36 16.13 17.07
CA GLU A 173 -14.69 15.02 17.78
C GLU A 173 -13.26 14.82 17.27
N ASP A 174 -13.08 14.81 15.95
CA ASP A 174 -11.79 14.63 15.30
C ASP A 174 -11.72 15.43 13.99
N PRO A 175 -11.34 16.73 14.05
CA PRO A 175 -11.31 17.60 12.88
C PRO A 175 -10.25 17.17 11.87
N GLU A 176 -9.15 16.56 12.32
CA GLU A 176 -8.08 16.10 11.43
C GLU A 176 -8.55 14.89 10.62
N LEU A 177 -9.11 13.87 11.28
CA LEU A 177 -9.65 12.70 10.61
C LEU A 177 -10.84 13.08 9.72
N HIS A 178 -11.71 14.00 10.16
CA HIS A 178 -12.81 14.51 9.34
C HIS A 178 -12.31 15.09 8.01
N GLU A 179 -11.32 15.99 8.05
CA GLU A 179 -10.77 16.60 6.85
C GLU A 179 -10.01 15.60 5.97
N LEU A 180 -9.31 14.63 6.56
CA LEU A 180 -8.68 13.53 5.82
C LEU A 180 -9.71 12.67 5.10
N VAL A 181 -10.74 12.17 5.78
CA VAL A 181 -11.82 11.36 5.18
C VAL A 181 -12.50 12.15 4.07
N LYS A 182 -12.80 13.43 4.30
CA LYS A 182 -13.44 14.31 3.32
C LYS A 182 -12.58 14.53 2.07
N LYS A 183 -11.26 14.68 2.23
CA LYS A 183 -10.31 14.91 1.15
C LYS A 183 -9.94 13.63 0.38
N CYS A 184 -10.03 12.47 1.03
CA CYS A 184 -9.39 11.24 0.57
C CYS A 184 -10.34 10.08 0.31
N GLN A 185 -11.41 9.95 1.10
CA GLN A 185 -12.30 8.79 1.09
C GLN A 185 -13.68 9.10 0.51
N ILE A 186 -13.96 10.36 0.14
CA ILE A 186 -15.19 10.71 -0.59
C ILE A 186 -15.00 10.41 -2.08
N HIS A 187 -15.63 9.32 -2.51
CA HIS A 187 -15.75 9.02 -3.93
C HIS A 187 -16.73 9.98 -4.61
N ARG A 188 -16.34 10.54 -5.76
CA ARG A 188 -17.25 11.21 -6.70
C ARG A 188 -17.41 10.34 -7.93
N HIS A 189 -18.65 10.07 -8.31
CA HIS A 189 -18.94 9.24 -9.48
C HIS A 189 -18.29 9.83 -10.74
N THR A 190 -17.58 8.98 -11.46
CA THR A 190 -17.04 9.27 -12.79
C THR A 190 -17.61 8.26 -13.80
N GLN A 191 -17.38 8.48 -15.09
CA GLN A 191 -17.87 7.57 -16.15
C GLN A 191 -17.34 6.13 -16.00
N THR A 192 -16.20 5.93 -15.32
CA THR A 192 -15.63 4.60 -15.07
C THR A 192 -16.30 3.86 -13.92
N CYS A 193 -17.17 4.52 -13.15
CA CYS A 193 -17.87 3.95 -12.00
C CYS A 193 -19.18 3.24 -12.36
N THR A 194 -19.58 3.33 -13.64
CA THR A 194 -20.77 2.68 -14.17
C THR A 194 -20.35 1.53 -15.07
N LYS A 195 -20.79 0.32 -14.71
CA LYS A 195 -20.73 -0.84 -15.61
C LYS A 195 -22.17 -1.18 -15.97
N ASN A 196 -22.50 -1.20 -17.25
CA ASN A 196 -23.86 -1.45 -17.76
C ASN A 196 -24.94 -0.56 -17.09
N ASN A 197 -24.71 0.77 -17.03
CA ASN A 197 -25.62 1.73 -16.39
C ASN A 197 -25.95 1.47 -14.91
N THR A 198 -25.19 0.59 -14.25
CA THR A 198 -25.34 0.29 -12.83
C THR A 198 -24.07 0.77 -12.12
N ALA A 199 -24.23 1.61 -11.11
CA ALA A 199 -23.12 2.02 -10.26
C ALA A 199 -22.58 0.78 -9.54
N THR A 200 -21.37 0.35 -9.87
CA THR A 200 -20.71 -0.78 -9.21
C THR A 200 -19.58 -0.21 -8.37
N ILE A 201 -19.88 0.15 -7.12
CA ILE A 201 -18.85 0.54 -6.15
C ILE A 201 -18.64 -0.66 -5.23
N SER A 202 -17.48 -1.30 -5.34
CA SER A 202 -16.93 -2.07 -4.22
C SER A 202 -16.15 -1.07 -3.38
N PHE A 203 -16.66 -0.69 -2.21
CA PHE A 203 -15.89 0.14 -1.28
C PHE A 203 -14.68 -0.69 -0.83
N VAL A 204 -13.51 -0.36 -1.39
CA VAL A 204 -12.23 -0.75 -0.81
C VAL A 204 -11.97 0.31 0.26
N MET A 205 -11.87 -0.10 1.52
CA MET A 205 -11.28 0.74 2.57
C MET A 205 -9.81 0.96 2.15
N GLU A 206 -9.56 2.01 1.39
CA GLU A 206 -8.20 2.39 1.01
C GLU A 206 -7.60 3.15 2.19
N GLY A 207 -6.79 2.46 3.00
CA GLY A 207 -6.02 3.15 4.04
C GLY A 207 -5.05 4.11 3.36
N GLU A 208 -4.99 5.37 3.79
CA GLU A 208 -3.92 6.27 3.33
C GLU A 208 -2.75 6.23 4.30
N PHE A 209 -1.54 6.48 3.79
CA PHE A 209 -0.38 6.76 4.64
C PHE A 209 -0.54 8.17 5.21
N VAL A 210 -1.21 8.27 6.36
CA VAL A 210 -1.32 9.49 7.17
C VAL A 210 -0.40 9.34 8.39
N TYR A 211 0.89 9.16 8.14
CA TYR A 211 1.96 9.26 9.15
C TYR A 211 3.23 9.80 8.49
#